data_AF-A0A1Y2LYS2-F1
#
_entry.id   AF-A0A1Y2LYS2-F1
#
_cell.length_a   1.000
_cell.length_b   1.000
_cell.length_c   1.000
_cell.angle_alpha   90.00
_cell.angle_beta   90.00
_cell.angle_gamma   90.00
#
_symmetry.space_group_name_H-M   'P 1'
#
loop_
_entity.id
_entity.type
_entity.pdbx_description
1 polymer ?
#
loop_
_entity_poly.entity_id
_entity_poly.type
_entity_poly.pdbx_seq_one_letter_code
_entity_poly.pdbx_strand_id
1 'polypeptide(L)'
;MKINPAPLRLAQTVLTGLVVVFSLAILGCAAHTLDVFNKQQTSNPWWLPMWPQHFDTHGTKALIASSVIALVLSSAFLVASFLPSMQQKHTLRAALALGTILPSLLLTLITTIWAHILNRQTPNIDTIQTWACKYQHSSPLRQDLHVPSNMGNSNFAAVCRESKFALWGTLVTFLLLGFSMVLSFVCWVADKYAARQLRKNGGVEEGSVSELNYVPKAYAP
;
A
#
# COMPACT_ATOMS: atom_id res chain seq x y z
N MET A 1 31.47 13.95 -2.34
CA MET A 1 30.34 13.99 -1.38
C MET A 1 30.13 12.57 -0.83
N LYS A 2 30.22 12.36 0.50
CA LYS A 2 30.04 11.04 1.14
C LYS A 2 28.54 10.85 1.41
N ILE A 3 27.86 10.06 0.58
CA ILE A 3 26.42 9.81 0.73
C ILE A 3 26.22 8.82 1.88
N ASN A 4 25.50 9.23 2.93
CA ASN A 4 25.11 8.34 4.03
C ASN A 4 23.81 7.60 3.65
N PRO A 5 23.80 6.26 3.52
CA PRO A 5 22.61 5.50 3.15
C PRO A 5 21.62 5.27 4.31
N ALA A 6 22.03 5.53 5.56
CA ALA A 6 21.17 5.35 6.74
C ALA A 6 19.84 6.14 6.70
N PRO A 7 19.80 7.45 6.37
CA PRO A 7 18.55 8.20 6.31
C PRO A 7 17.57 7.67 5.26
N LEU A 8 18.08 7.19 4.11
CA LEU A 8 17.23 6.66 3.04
C LEU A 8 16.57 5.34 3.44
N ARG A 9 17.31 4.49 4.17
CA ARG A 9 16.78 3.23 4.72
C ARG A 9 15.71 3.49 5.78
N LEU A 10 15.90 4.50 6.63
CA LEU A 10 14.91 4.90 7.63
C LEU A 10 13.64 5.45 6.95
N ALA A 11 13.79 6.32 5.96
CA ALA A 11 12.67 6.84 5.19
C ALA A 11 11.85 5.70 4.57
N GLN A 12 12.52 4.73 3.93
CA GLN A 12 11.86 3.55 3.36
C GLN A 12 11.04 2.77 4.40
N THR A 13 11.61 2.50 5.58
CA THR A 13 10.90 1.78 6.65
C THR A 13 9.68 2.56 7.16
N VAL A 14 9.79 3.89 7.32
CA VAL A 14 8.67 4.76 7.72
C VAL A 14 7.55 4.70 6.68
N LEU A 15 7.89 4.80 5.39
CA LEU A 15 6.93 4.71 4.30
C LEU A 15 6.23 3.36 4.25
N THR A 16 6.96 2.26 4.41
CA THR A 16 6.35 0.92 4.51
C THR A 16 5.43 0.82 5.73
N GLY A 17 5.82 1.41 6.87
CA GLY A 17 4.97 1.47 8.06
C GLY A 17 3.66 2.21 7.80
N LEU A 18 3.71 3.36 7.11
CA LEU A 18 2.52 4.09 6.69
C LEU A 18 1.63 3.26 5.76
N VAL A 19 2.21 2.55 4.78
CA VAL A 19 1.46 1.64 3.90
C VAL A 19 0.72 0.57 4.70
N VAL A 20 1.35 -0.02 5.72
CA VAL A 20 0.71 -1.01 6.60
C VAL A 20 -0.48 -0.41 7.34
N VAL A 21 -0.32 0.78 7.93
CA VAL A 21 -1.38 1.48 8.68
C VAL A 21 -2.56 1.82 7.77
N PHE A 22 -2.29 2.38 6.59
CA PHE A 22 -3.35 2.68 5.61
C PHE A 22 -4.04 1.42 5.12
N SER A 23 -3.30 0.35 4.83
CA SER A 23 -3.87 -0.92 4.39
C SER A 23 -4.81 -1.52 5.44
N LEU A 24 -4.47 -1.45 6.73
CA LEU A 24 -5.35 -1.87 7.81
C LEU A 24 -6.62 -1.01 7.91
N ALA A 25 -6.49 0.31 7.81
CA ALA A 25 -7.63 1.22 7.87
C ALA A 25 -8.57 1.03 6.67
N ILE A 26 -8.04 0.86 5.46
CA ILE A 26 -8.80 0.58 4.24
C ILE A 26 -9.53 -0.76 4.38
N LEU A 27 -8.83 -1.80 4.84
CA LEU A 27 -9.43 -3.11 5.07
C LEU A 27 -10.60 -3.01 6.05
N GLY A 28 -10.42 -2.33 7.18
CA GLY A 28 -11.46 -2.13 8.18
C GLY A 28 -12.68 -1.41 7.61
N CYS A 29 -12.50 -0.28 6.95
CA CYS A 29 -13.59 0.48 6.35
C CYS A 29 -14.30 -0.29 5.22
N ALA A 30 -13.55 -0.93 4.32
CA ALA A 30 -14.14 -1.69 3.22
C ALA A 30 -14.88 -2.94 3.71
N ALA A 31 -14.34 -3.64 4.71
CA ALA A 31 -14.98 -4.81 5.31
C ALA A 31 -16.24 -4.42 6.09
N HIS A 32 -16.18 -3.35 6.90
CA HIS A 32 -17.33 -2.88 7.66
C HIS A 32 -18.48 -2.44 6.74
N THR A 33 -18.19 -1.65 5.69
CA THR A 33 -19.22 -1.22 4.73
C THR A 33 -19.85 -2.41 3.98
N LEU A 34 -19.06 -3.44 3.64
CA LEU A 34 -19.58 -4.66 3.03
C LEU A 34 -20.41 -5.51 4.00
N ASP A 35 -20.02 -5.59 5.27
CA ASP A 35 -20.78 -6.29 6.31
C ASP A 35 -22.14 -5.63 6.57
N VAL A 36 -22.18 -4.29 6.66
CA VAL A 36 -23.44 -3.53 6.77
C VAL A 36 -24.36 -3.82 5.58
N PHE A 37 -23.82 -3.79 4.36
CA PHE A 37 -24.58 -4.13 3.15
C PHE A 37 -25.15 -5.55 3.21
N ASN A 38 -24.30 -6.55 3.49
CA ASN A 38 -24.72 -7.96 3.54
C ASN A 38 -25.79 -8.20 4.61
N LYS A 39 -25.63 -7.62 5.81
CA LYS A 39 -26.62 -7.72 6.88
C LYS A 39 -27.95 -7.08 6.47
N GLN A 40 -27.92 -5.87 5.92
CA GLN A 40 -29.16 -5.16 5.57
C GLN A 40 -29.89 -5.80 4.38
N GLN A 41 -29.16 -6.33 3.39
CA GLN A 41 -29.77 -6.96 2.22
C GLN A 41 -30.41 -8.32 2.54
N THR A 42 -29.82 -9.10 3.45
CA THR A 42 -30.26 -10.48 3.72
C THR A 42 -31.23 -10.62 4.89
N SER A 43 -31.19 -9.71 5.86
CA SER A 43 -31.87 -9.93 7.15
C SER A 43 -33.38 -9.69 7.11
N ASN A 44 -33.91 -8.88 6.18
CA ASN A 44 -35.36 -8.62 6.16
C ASN A 44 -35.87 -8.14 4.77
N PRO A 45 -36.92 -8.80 4.21
CA PRO A 45 -37.52 -8.46 2.91
C PRO A 45 -37.97 -7.00 2.75
N TRP A 46 -38.34 -6.34 3.86
CA TRP A 46 -38.79 -4.95 3.87
C TRP A 46 -37.66 -3.94 3.57
N TRP A 47 -36.39 -4.37 3.51
CA TRP A 47 -35.24 -3.52 3.16
C TRP A 47 -34.77 -3.67 1.71
N LEU A 48 -35.36 -4.59 0.92
CA LEU A 48 -35.15 -4.62 -0.54
C LEU A 48 -35.44 -3.28 -1.26
N PRO A 49 -36.35 -2.40 -0.79
CA PRO A 49 -36.50 -1.07 -1.38
C PRO A 49 -35.35 -0.10 -1.04
N MET A 50 -34.57 -0.37 0.01
CA MET A 50 -33.50 0.50 0.49
C MET A 50 -32.16 0.27 -0.22
N TRP A 51 -31.95 -0.88 -0.84
CA TRP A 51 -30.79 -1.21 -1.67
C TRP A 51 -31.30 -1.76 -3.02
N PRO A 52 -30.93 -1.19 -4.17
CA PRO A 52 -31.48 -1.64 -5.44
C PRO A 52 -31.08 -3.09 -5.76
N GLN A 53 -31.91 -3.81 -6.53
CA GLN A 53 -31.68 -5.23 -6.87
C GLN A 53 -30.39 -5.46 -7.68
N HIS A 54 -29.95 -4.46 -8.46
CA HIS A 54 -28.74 -4.52 -9.30
C HIS A 54 -27.59 -3.75 -8.65
N PHE A 55 -27.09 -4.29 -7.54
CA PHE A 55 -26.03 -3.66 -6.76
C PHE A 55 -24.66 -4.25 -7.03
N ASP A 56 -23.68 -3.42 -7.38
CA ASP A 56 -22.31 -3.88 -7.64
C ASP A 56 -21.43 -3.78 -6.38
N THR A 57 -21.00 -4.94 -5.88
CA THR A 57 -20.08 -5.08 -4.74
C THR A 57 -18.64 -5.41 -5.13
N HIS A 58 -18.36 -5.60 -6.43
CA HIS A 58 -17.03 -5.98 -6.92
C HIS A 58 -15.98 -4.91 -6.60
N GLY A 59 -16.34 -3.63 -6.66
CA GLY A 59 -15.44 -2.53 -6.28
C GLY A 59 -14.98 -2.65 -4.83
N THR A 60 -15.91 -2.85 -3.89
CA THR A 60 -15.59 -3.01 -2.46
C THR A 60 -14.79 -4.29 -2.19
N LYS A 61 -15.14 -5.40 -2.84
CA LYS A 61 -14.39 -6.66 -2.74
C LYS A 61 -12.96 -6.51 -3.25
N ALA A 62 -12.74 -5.76 -4.34
CA ALA A 62 -11.42 -5.45 -4.87
C ALA A 62 -10.60 -4.57 -3.90
N LEU A 63 -11.23 -3.60 -3.24
CA LEU A 63 -10.60 -2.80 -2.18
C LEU A 63 -10.12 -3.69 -1.03
N ILE A 64 -10.97 -4.59 -0.53
CA ILE A 64 -10.60 -5.58 0.50
C ILE A 64 -9.42 -6.42 0.03
N ALA A 65 -9.51 -7.07 -1.13
CA ALA A 65 -8.45 -7.94 -1.64
C ALA A 65 -7.11 -7.20 -1.79
N SER A 66 -7.11 -6.00 -2.36
CA SER A 66 -5.90 -5.20 -2.54
C SER A 66 -5.27 -4.77 -1.22
N SER A 67 -6.08 -4.38 -0.24
CA SER A 67 -5.60 -3.99 1.08
C SER A 67 -4.99 -5.15 1.86
N VAL A 68 -5.55 -6.36 1.78
CA VAL A 68 -4.99 -7.57 2.40
C VAL A 68 -3.64 -7.92 1.79
N ILE A 69 -3.53 -7.90 0.46
CA ILE A 69 -2.27 -8.23 -0.22
C ILE A 69 -1.19 -7.20 0.10
N ALA A 70 -1.53 -5.90 0.01
CA ALA A 70 -0.60 -4.82 0.36
C ALA A 70 -0.15 -4.91 1.83
N LEU A 71 -1.06 -5.25 2.74
CA LEU A 71 -0.77 -5.45 4.16
C LEU A 71 0.21 -6.61 4.38
N VAL A 72 -0.06 -7.78 3.80
CA VAL A 72 0.76 -8.98 4.00
C VAL A 72 2.16 -8.78 3.41
N LEU A 73 2.26 -8.26 2.18
CA LEU A 73 3.56 -8.07 1.53
C LEU A 73 4.37 -6.95 2.19
N SER A 74 3.73 -5.85 2.58
CA SER A 74 4.42 -4.73 3.25
C SER A 74 4.83 -5.08 4.67
N SER A 75 4.02 -5.84 5.41
CA SER A 75 4.40 -6.33 6.75
C SER A 75 5.54 -7.34 6.68
N ALA A 76 5.52 -8.27 5.72
CA ALA A 76 6.63 -9.20 5.49
C ALA A 76 7.94 -8.47 5.18
N PHE A 77 7.91 -7.44 4.33
CA PHE A 77 9.08 -6.60 4.05
C PHE A 77 9.54 -5.83 5.31
N LEU A 78 8.60 -5.27 6.07
CA LEU A 78 8.89 -4.51 7.29
C LEU A 78 9.57 -5.40 8.34
N VAL A 79 9.05 -6.60 8.59
CA VAL A 79 9.68 -7.60 9.48
C VAL A 79 11.08 -7.96 8.98
N ALA A 80 11.23 -8.26 7.68
CA ALA A 80 12.53 -8.57 7.09
C ALA A 80 13.54 -7.41 7.21
N SER A 81 13.09 -6.16 7.26
CA SER A 81 13.95 -4.97 7.38
C SER A 81 14.63 -4.85 8.75
N PHE A 82 14.06 -5.47 9.80
CA PHE A 82 14.64 -5.52 11.14
C PHE A 82 15.66 -6.64 11.32
N LEU A 83 15.74 -7.61 10.40
CA LEU A 83 16.70 -8.69 10.51
C LEU A 83 18.12 -8.18 10.19
N PRO A 84 19.12 -8.39 11.08
CA PRO A 84 20.50 -7.92 10.87
C PRO A 84 21.17 -8.56 9.64
N SER A 85 20.80 -9.82 9.33
CA SER A 85 21.21 -10.56 8.12
C SER A 85 20.91 -9.78 6.83
N MET A 86 19.77 -9.08 6.77
CA MET A 86 19.32 -8.34 5.59
C MET A 86 19.99 -6.98 5.43
N GLN A 87 20.67 -6.48 6.47
CA GLN A 87 21.39 -5.20 6.41
C GLN A 87 22.71 -5.29 5.66
N GLN A 88 23.33 -6.48 5.64
CA GLN A 88 24.62 -6.75 4.99
C GLN A 88 24.47 -7.01 3.48
N LYS A 89 23.35 -7.60 3.06
CA LYS A 89 23.08 -7.99 1.66
C LYS A 89 22.19 -6.97 0.93
N HIS A 90 22.76 -5.83 0.55
CA HIS A 90 22.06 -4.71 -0.10
C HIS A 90 21.27 -5.11 -1.37
N THR A 91 21.80 -6.02 -2.20
CA THR A 91 21.10 -6.48 -3.43
C THR A 91 19.89 -7.36 -3.10
N LEU A 92 19.98 -8.21 -2.07
CA LEU A 92 18.88 -9.07 -1.63
C LEU A 92 17.74 -8.24 -1.02
N ARG A 93 18.09 -7.24 -0.20
CA ARG A 93 17.10 -6.31 0.37
C ARG A 93 16.37 -5.52 -0.72
N ALA A 94 17.08 -5.02 -1.73
CA ALA A 94 16.46 -4.32 -2.85
C ALA A 94 15.56 -5.23 -3.68
N ALA A 95 15.97 -6.48 -3.94
CA ALA A 95 15.15 -7.46 -4.65
C ALA A 95 13.86 -7.79 -3.86
N LEU A 96 13.97 -7.97 -2.54
CA LEU A 96 12.81 -8.23 -1.68
C LEU A 96 11.86 -7.03 -1.62
N ALA A 97 12.41 -5.81 -1.54
CA ALA A 97 11.62 -4.58 -1.60
C ALA A 97 10.84 -4.49 -2.92
N LEU A 98 11.51 -4.70 -4.06
CA LEU A 98 10.85 -4.69 -5.36
C LEU A 98 9.81 -5.82 -5.50
N GLY A 99 10.13 -7.02 -5.03
CA GLY A 99 9.24 -8.19 -5.08
C GLY A 99 7.97 -8.02 -4.25
N THR A 100 7.97 -7.16 -3.23
CA THR A 100 6.79 -6.85 -2.41
C THR A 100 6.06 -5.61 -2.90
N ILE A 101 6.79 -4.56 -3.32
CA ILE A 101 6.22 -3.28 -3.75
C ILE A 101 5.53 -3.41 -5.11
N LEU A 102 6.16 -4.04 -6.12
CA LEU A 102 5.61 -4.12 -7.48
C LEU A 102 4.22 -4.75 -7.55
N PRO A 103 3.97 -5.96 -7.01
CA PRO A 103 2.63 -6.55 -7.06
C PRO A 103 1.59 -5.70 -6.29
N SER A 104 1.98 -5.14 -5.14
CA SER A 104 1.11 -4.26 -4.34
C SER A 104 0.75 -2.97 -5.09
N LEU A 105 1.73 -2.38 -5.78
CA LEU A 105 1.57 -1.15 -6.58
C LEU A 105 0.60 -1.38 -7.75
N LEU A 106 0.80 -2.46 -8.51
CA LEU A 106 -0.06 -2.80 -9.64
C LEU A 106 -1.49 -3.08 -9.17
N LEU A 107 -1.65 -3.85 -8.09
CA LEU A 107 -2.95 -4.21 -7.58
C LEU A 107 -3.72 -3.00 -7.04
N THR A 108 -3.07 -2.13 -6.28
CA THR A 108 -3.70 -0.89 -5.77
C THR A 108 -4.08 0.06 -6.90
N LEU A 109 -3.28 0.15 -7.97
CA LEU A 109 -3.61 0.91 -9.17
C LEU A 109 -4.84 0.35 -9.89
N ILE A 110 -4.83 -0.95 -10.20
CA ILE A 110 -5.93 -1.64 -10.88
C ILE A 110 -7.22 -1.49 -10.08
N THR A 111 -7.17 -1.74 -8.76
CA THR A 111 -8.34 -1.61 -7.88
C THR A 111 -8.87 -0.17 -7.86
N THR A 112 -7.99 0.83 -7.81
CA THR A 112 -8.41 2.25 -7.81
C THR A 112 -9.14 2.61 -9.12
N ILE A 113 -8.56 2.22 -10.26
CA ILE A 113 -9.16 2.44 -11.58
C ILE A 113 -10.52 1.72 -11.66
N TRP A 114 -10.55 0.45 -11.27
CA TRP A 114 -11.76 -0.38 -11.31
C TRP A 114 -12.88 0.20 -10.45
N ALA A 115 -12.58 0.61 -9.21
CA ALA A 115 -13.55 1.23 -8.32
C ALA A 115 -14.10 2.55 -8.89
N HIS A 116 -13.26 3.36 -9.54
CA HIS A 116 -13.72 4.57 -10.21
C HIS A 116 -14.59 4.29 -11.44
N ILE A 117 -14.28 3.25 -12.22
CA ILE A 117 -15.10 2.84 -13.37
C ILE A 117 -16.50 2.44 -12.88
N LEU A 118 -16.57 1.58 -11.86
CA LEU A 118 -17.86 1.14 -11.30
C LEU A 118 -18.67 2.32 -10.73
N ASN A 119 -18.02 3.21 -9.97
CA ASN A 119 -18.69 4.39 -9.42
C ASN A 119 -19.21 5.38 -10.49
N ARG A 120 -18.71 5.33 -11.73
CA ARG A 120 -19.20 6.15 -12.86
C ARG A 120 -20.42 5.57 -13.56
N GLN A 121 -20.81 4.34 -13.26
CA GLN A 121 -21.97 3.69 -13.89
C GLN A 121 -23.31 4.14 -13.27
N THR A 122 -23.28 4.85 -12.14
CA THR A 122 -24.46 5.51 -11.54
C THR A 122 -25.06 6.51 -12.54
N PRO A 123 -26.40 6.54 -12.74
CA PRO A 123 -27.44 5.86 -11.95
C PRO A 123 -27.87 4.49 -12.48
N ASN A 124 -27.24 3.94 -13.51
CA ASN A 124 -27.66 2.66 -14.11
C ASN A 124 -27.30 1.47 -13.22
N ILE A 125 -26.12 1.49 -12.60
CA ILE A 125 -25.65 0.49 -11.64
C ILE A 125 -25.03 1.24 -10.46
N ASP A 126 -25.54 0.98 -9.25
CA ASP A 126 -25.07 1.62 -8.03
C ASP A 126 -24.12 0.71 -7.24
N THR A 127 -23.13 1.31 -6.59
CA THR A 127 -22.17 0.65 -5.69
C THR A 127 -22.46 1.04 -4.24
N ILE A 128 -21.87 0.32 -3.27
CA ILE A 128 -22.01 0.64 -1.83
C ILE A 128 -21.71 2.12 -1.59
N GLN A 129 -20.66 2.63 -2.24
CA GLN A 129 -20.23 4.01 -2.10
C GLN A 129 -21.23 5.00 -2.72
N THR A 130 -21.62 4.82 -3.99
CA THR A 130 -22.46 5.81 -4.68
C THR A 130 -23.84 5.89 -4.06
N TRP A 131 -24.42 4.75 -3.68
CA TRP A 131 -25.71 4.68 -3.02
C TRP A 131 -25.70 5.30 -1.62
N ALA A 132 -24.79 4.86 -0.75
CA ALA A 132 -24.70 5.39 0.62
C ALA A 132 -24.46 6.90 0.61
N CYS A 133 -23.65 7.40 -0.33
CA CYS A 133 -23.41 8.83 -0.45
C CYS A 133 -24.59 9.63 -1.05
N LYS A 134 -25.36 9.03 -1.95
CA LYS A 134 -26.59 9.65 -2.50
C LYS A 134 -27.64 9.84 -1.41
N TYR A 135 -27.76 8.87 -0.51
CA TYR A 135 -28.77 8.84 0.54
C TYR A 135 -28.24 9.22 1.95
N GLN A 136 -27.00 9.69 2.08
CA GLN A 136 -26.40 10.03 3.38
C GLN A 136 -27.18 11.06 4.22
N HIS A 137 -28.02 11.88 3.58
CA HIS A 137 -28.85 12.90 4.24
C HIS A 137 -30.35 12.56 4.22
N SER A 138 -30.74 11.42 3.66
CA SER A 138 -32.16 11.02 3.70
C SER A 138 -32.52 10.56 5.11
N SER A 139 -33.51 11.24 5.67
CA SER A 139 -34.13 10.82 6.93
C SER A 139 -35.16 9.73 6.63
N PRO A 140 -35.33 8.72 7.50
CA PRO A 140 -36.47 7.83 7.39
C PRO A 140 -37.75 8.68 7.41
N LEU A 141 -38.69 8.37 6.51
CA LEU A 141 -40.03 8.96 6.59
C LEU A 141 -40.57 8.69 8.00
N ARG A 142 -41.17 9.70 8.65
CA ARG A 142 -41.86 9.52 9.92
C ARG A 142 -43.02 8.55 9.70
N GLN A 143 -42.75 7.27 9.89
CA GLN A 143 -43.74 6.22 10.01
C GLN A 143 -43.75 5.80 11.47
N ASP A 144 -44.94 5.54 12.02
CA ASP A 144 -45.16 5.13 13.42
C ASP A 144 -44.58 3.75 13.78
N LEU A 145 -43.66 3.22 12.96
CA LEU A 145 -42.93 1.99 13.25
C LEU A 145 -41.60 2.29 13.92
N HIS A 146 -41.41 1.72 15.10
CA HIS A 146 -40.15 1.72 15.84
C HIS A 146 -39.10 0.89 15.07
N VAL A 147 -38.40 1.52 14.14
CA VAL A 147 -37.27 0.90 13.44
C VAL A 147 -36.05 0.95 14.36
N PRO A 148 -35.38 -0.19 14.61
CA PRO A 148 -34.13 -0.22 15.38
C PRO A 148 -33.09 0.78 14.84
N SER A 149 -32.35 1.45 15.73
CA SER A 149 -31.38 2.51 15.36
C SER A 149 -30.25 2.04 14.43
N ASN A 150 -30.00 0.74 14.38
CA ASN A 150 -29.05 0.06 13.49
C ASN A 150 -29.65 -0.32 12.12
N MET A 151 -30.94 -0.12 11.90
CA MET A 151 -31.69 -0.59 10.73
C MET A 151 -32.28 0.56 9.89
N GLY A 152 -31.97 1.82 10.20
CA GLY A 152 -32.35 2.98 9.40
C GLY A 152 -31.25 3.50 8.46
N ASN A 153 -31.62 4.48 7.62
CA ASN A 153 -30.71 5.23 6.75
C ASN A 153 -29.71 6.13 7.55
N SER A 154 -29.88 6.22 8.88
CA SER A 154 -28.99 6.93 9.80
C SER A 154 -27.51 6.56 9.65
N ASN A 155 -27.22 5.31 9.24
CA ASN A 155 -25.85 4.81 9.08
C ASN A 155 -25.24 5.09 7.70
N PHE A 156 -26.00 5.54 6.69
CA PHE A 156 -25.46 5.76 5.35
C PHE A 156 -24.44 6.89 5.28
N ALA A 157 -24.52 7.88 6.17
CA ALA A 157 -23.46 8.89 6.31
C ALA A 157 -22.12 8.26 6.73
N ALA A 158 -22.13 7.35 7.70
CA ALA A 158 -20.94 6.62 8.11
C ALA A 158 -20.41 5.72 6.99
N VAL A 159 -21.29 4.95 6.35
CA VAL A 159 -20.94 4.06 5.22
C VAL A 159 -20.38 4.86 4.04
N CYS A 160 -20.95 6.02 3.71
CA CYS A 160 -20.42 6.90 2.67
C CYS A 160 -19.01 7.40 3.01
N ARG A 161 -18.78 7.84 4.25
CA ARG A 161 -17.46 8.32 4.69
C ARG A 161 -16.41 7.21 4.66
N GLU A 162 -16.75 6.03 5.17
CA GLU A 162 -15.85 4.89 5.21
C GLU A 162 -15.54 4.33 3.82
N SER A 163 -16.52 4.21 2.94
CA SER A 163 -16.30 3.75 1.56
C SER A 163 -15.46 4.75 0.76
N LYS A 164 -15.70 6.06 0.91
CA LYS A 164 -14.82 7.10 0.35
C LYS A 164 -13.40 7.00 0.90
N PHE A 165 -13.25 6.82 2.21
CA PHE A 165 -11.94 6.65 2.83
C PHE A 165 -11.23 5.41 2.28
N ALA A 166 -11.92 4.28 2.11
CA ALA A 166 -11.32 3.08 1.55
C ALA A 166 -10.82 3.31 0.11
N LEU A 167 -11.61 3.97 -0.74
CA LEU A 167 -11.21 4.27 -2.12
C LEU A 167 -10.03 5.24 -2.19
N TRP A 168 -10.13 6.39 -1.53
CA TRP A 168 -9.06 7.41 -1.56
C TRP A 168 -7.82 6.96 -0.80
N GLY A 169 -7.99 6.17 0.27
CA GLY A 169 -6.90 5.53 1.00
C GLY A 169 -6.12 4.57 0.12
N THR A 170 -6.78 3.81 -0.76
CA THR A 170 -6.09 2.94 -1.74
C THR A 170 -5.26 3.75 -2.71
N LEU A 171 -5.76 4.92 -3.18
CA LEU A 171 -4.97 5.83 -4.00
C LEU A 171 -3.74 6.37 -3.24
N VAL A 172 -3.90 6.78 -1.98
CA VAL A 172 -2.78 7.21 -1.14
C VAL A 172 -1.76 6.08 -0.97
N THR A 173 -2.23 4.84 -0.76
CA THR A 173 -1.38 3.66 -0.64
C THR A 173 -0.58 3.41 -1.92
N PHE A 174 -1.21 3.55 -3.09
CA PHE A 174 -0.55 3.48 -4.39
C PHE A 174 0.58 4.52 -4.49
N LEU A 175 0.33 5.77 -4.11
CA LEU A 175 1.35 6.84 -4.14
C LEU A 175 2.51 6.56 -3.17
N LEU A 176 2.22 6.09 -1.96
CA LEU A 176 3.23 5.72 -0.97
C LEU A 176 4.10 4.56 -1.46
N LEU A 177 3.49 3.54 -2.09
CA LEU A 177 4.21 2.43 -2.72
C LEU A 177 5.09 2.92 -3.87
N GLY A 178 4.60 3.85 -4.70
CA GLY A 178 5.37 4.45 -5.79
C GLY A 178 6.60 5.21 -5.28
N PHE A 179 6.43 6.02 -4.24
CA PHE A 179 7.56 6.72 -3.61
C PHE A 179 8.55 5.73 -2.95
N SER A 180 8.04 4.69 -2.29
CA SER A 180 8.87 3.62 -1.72
C SER A 180 9.66 2.85 -2.78
N MET A 181 9.09 2.64 -3.97
CA MET A 181 9.79 2.04 -5.11
C MET A 181 10.97 2.92 -5.57
N VAL A 182 10.73 4.24 -5.73
CA VAL A 182 11.78 5.20 -6.12
C VAL A 182 12.90 5.23 -5.07
N LEU A 183 12.56 5.29 -3.78
CA LEU A 183 13.56 5.23 -2.71
C LEU A 183 14.35 3.92 -2.73
N SER A 184 13.69 2.79 -2.96
CA SER A 184 14.35 1.48 -3.05
C SER A 184 15.37 1.45 -4.18
N PHE A 185 15.03 2.03 -5.33
CA PHE A 185 15.92 2.15 -6.48
C PHE A 185 17.11 3.06 -6.17
N VAL A 186 16.86 4.25 -5.60
CA VAL A 186 17.92 5.21 -5.23
C VAL A 186 18.88 4.61 -4.19
N CYS A 187 18.36 3.94 -3.16
CA CYS A 187 19.15 3.20 -2.18
C CYS A 187 20.05 2.16 -2.83
N TRP A 188 19.49 1.34 -3.73
CA TRP A 188 20.24 0.30 -4.42
C TRP A 188 21.36 0.87 -5.30
N VAL A 189 21.07 1.95 -6.03
CA VAL A 189 22.05 2.67 -6.85
C VAL A 189 23.16 3.26 -5.96
N ALA A 190 22.81 3.92 -4.86
CA ALA A 190 23.78 4.48 -3.91
C ALA A 190 24.68 3.39 -3.30
N ASP A 191 24.10 2.27 -2.87
CA ASP A 191 24.85 1.13 -2.32
C ASP A 191 25.79 0.53 -3.38
N LYS A 192 25.35 0.40 -4.64
CA LYS A 192 26.19 -0.05 -5.76
C LYS A 192 27.33 0.93 -6.06
N TYR A 193 27.07 2.23 -6.06
CA TYR A 193 28.11 3.25 -6.26
C TYR A 193 29.14 3.22 -5.13
N ALA A 194 28.71 3.12 -3.86
CA ALA A 194 29.60 3.02 -2.71
C ALA A 194 30.50 1.77 -2.79
N ALA A 195 29.94 0.61 -3.14
CA ALA A 195 30.70 -0.62 -3.32
C ALA A 195 31.75 -0.53 -4.45
N ARG A 196 31.43 0.17 -5.55
CA ARG A 196 32.38 0.42 -6.65
C ARG A 196 33.53 1.34 -6.23
N GLN A 197 33.24 2.39 -5.46
CA GLN A 197 34.27 3.30 -4.95
C GLN A 197 35.25 2.59 -4.00
N LEU A 198 34.75 1.73 -3.11
CA LEU A 198 35.60 0.92 -2.24
C LEU A 198 36.54 0.00 -3.03
N ARG A 199 36.05 -0.65 -4.09
CA ARG A 199 36.89 -1.49 -4.96
C ARG A 199 37.96 -0.67 -5.70
N LYS A 200 37.62 0.53 -6.17
CA LYS A 200 38.58 1.41 -6.85
C LYS A 200 39.66 1.90 -5.90
N ASN A 201 39.30 2.29 -4.68
CA ASN A 201 40.26 2.80 -3.69
C ASN A 201 41.13 1.69 -3.12
N GLY A 202 40.56 0.52 -2.80
CA GLY A 202 41.33 -0.62 -2.30
C GLY A 202 42.33 -1.17 -3.32
N GLY A 203 41.98 -1.20 -4.61
CA GLY A 203 42.92 -1.60 -5.66
C GLY A 203 44.06 -0.59 -5.89
N VAL A 204 43.82 0.70 -5.61
CA VAL A 204 44.88 1.73 -5.67
C VAL A 204 45.84 1.60 -4.49
N GLU A 205 45.33 1.33 -3.27
CA GLU A 205 46.19 1.08 -2.11
C GLU A 205 47.04 -0.19 -2.29
N GLU A 206 46.44 -1.30 -2.75
CA GLU A 206 47.16 -2.56 -2.99
C GLU A 206 48.23 -2.43 -4.10
N GLY A 207 47.94 -1.66 -5.16
CA GLY A 207 48.89 -1.32 -6.22
C GLY A 207 50.05 -0.45 -5.73
N SER A 208 49.78 0.53 -4.87
CA SER A 208 50.82 1.41 -4.31
C SER A 208 51.76 0.67 -3.34
N VAL A 209 51.24 -0.29 -2.57
CA VAL A 209 52.04 -1.12 -1.65
C VAL A 209 52.89 -2.13 -2.41
N SER A 210 52.40 -2.66 -3.54
CA SER A 210 53.17 -3.59 -4.38
C SER A 210 54.27 -2.89 -5.19
N GLU A 211 54.07 -1.65 -5.64
CA GLU A 211 55.16 -0.84 -6.23
C GLU A 211 56.25 -0.47 -5.21
N LEU A 212 55.90 -0.16 -3.96
CA LEU A 212 56.89 0.17 -2.92
C LEU A 212 57.72 -1.03 -2.45
N ASN A 213 57.22 -2.26 -2.65
CA ASN A 213 57.95 -3.50 -2.37
C ASN A 213 58.80 -3.99 -3.55
N TYR A 214 58.71 -3.34 -4.72
CA TYR A 214 59.57 -3.65 -5.86
C TYR A 214 60.92 -2.94 -5.68
N VAL A 215 61.83 -3.54 -4.92
CA VAL A 215 63.25 -3.17 -4.97
C VAL A 215 63.88 -3.90 -6.15
N PRO A 216 64.24 -3.22 -7.26
CA PRO A 216 64.95 -3.86 -8.34
C PRO A 216 66.30 -4.36 -7.80
N LYS A 217 66.54 -5.67 -7.89
CA LYS A 217 67.87 -6.27 -7.68
C LYS A 217 68.79 -5.82 -8.82
N ALA A 218 69.29 -4.60 -8.76
CA ALA A 218 70.32 -4.11 -9.64
C ALA A 218 71.54 -3.76 -8.78
N TYR A 219 72.65 -4.44 -9.08
CA TYR A 219 74.00 -4.25 -8.54
C TYR A 219 74.25 -4.68 -7.08
N ALA A 220 74.64 -5.95 -6.92
CA ALA A 220 75.66 -6.32 -5.94
C ALA A 220 76.97 -6.55 -6.71
N PRO A 221 78.07 -5.87 -6.37
CA PRO A 221 79.39 -6.10 -6.97
C PRO A 221 79.96 -7.48 -6.60
#